data_AF-M7WY49-F1
#
_entry.id   AF-M7WY49-F1
#
_cell.length_a   1.000
_cell.length_b   1.000
_cell.length_c   1.000
_cell.angle_alpha   90.00
_cell.angle_beta   90.00
_cell.angle_gamma   90.00
#
_symmetry.space_group_name_H-M   'P 1'
#
loop_
_entity.id
_entity.type
_entity.pdbx_description
1 polymer ?
#
loop_
_entity_poly.entity_id
_entity_poly.type
_entity_poly.pdbx_seq_one_letter_code
_entity_poly.pdbx_strand_id
1 'polypeptide(L)'
;MGQHGRRTGRTGLRRLAQYNEKDMESFAPGTGLKWTVQTESAAMRDLVEQREIILFQQRELDKAELQAKSEELAEAHLSQLSADNPVPSGNLNTYKRFCHALDIPIYPITSPLLSLAIFARCSTKDGYYSTLKADVQQVMLATAEVWKDEPGFEVLKSMDPEERALEEFMQERRKEKDQPNVAADSFPSTSKSTKRSARSLGERPNYNEHSSAEEAEEEEAEDDDEAVATDGGKGKGKARETEIVQTPTPGLPQHGDTFELRKTAHVQVIKALVPVYGVTARLRRLAEDIVDIRCKRNHRTWETRRSGRCDFHICLLLNDELKRWVVDGTQSNYAHNHNRHSRIVSNPHWRPKVNMQAARKALGMEEPAGKESKEDKGQESMDESVSETSATADSDDEERPPKKKVKASAPSPTPQDVKPEPADVKLPMQEAGPSMLLDQKPCATLAFPHLATPDPTPSQSSANSSQHPYTPPAPPPPFDKTSPASFYHASPALVINAVPIANVLPPIDLAASLLAATHPSRVHLAPALVEAGFRTVEALAFLGYSLSEQSQKVVLDELEQRGRLGLQL
;
A
#
# COMPACT_ATOMS: atom_id res chain seq x y z
N MET A 1 0.25 8.28 -55.08
CA MET A 1 -0.43 7.71 -53.91
C MET A 1 0.61 7.46 -52.83
N GLY A 2 0.46 8.04 -51.64
CA GLY A 2 1.40 7.83 -50.52
C GLY A 2 0.63 7.44 -49.27
N GLN A 3 1.02 6.34 -48.61
CA GLN A 3 0.41 5.90 -47.36
C GLN A 3 1.27 6.37 -46.18
N HIS A 4 0.75 7.29 -45.36
CA HIS A 4 1.38 7.65 -44.09
C HIS A 4 1.06 6.58 -43.04
N GLY A 5 2.05 5.73 -42.74
CA GLY A 5 1.98 4.82 -41.59
C GLY A 5 1.90 5.60 -40.29
N ARG A 6 0.80 5.44 -39.54
CA ARG A 6 0.64 6.05 -38.21
C ARG A 6 1.67 5.47 -37.25
N ARG A 7 2.53 6.32 -36.67
CA ARG A 7 3.33 5.95 -35.49
C ARG A 7 2.41 5.82 -34.29
N THR A 8 2.34 4.65 -33.68
CA THR A 8 1.81 4.50 -32.31
C THR A 8 2.77 5.17 -31.33
N GLY A 9 2.22 5.88 -30.34
CA GLY A 9 3.00 6.53 -29.30
C GLY A 9 3.64 5.51 -28.37
N ARG A 10 4.92 5.70 -28.04
CA ARG A 10 5.65 4.83 -27.12
C ARG A 10 5.40 5.32 -25.69
N THR A 11 4.44 4.71 -25.00
CA THR A 11 4.14 5.01 -23.59
C THR A 11 5.33 4.67 -22.70
N GLY A 12 5.99 5.70 -22.17
CA GLY A 12 7.06 5.53 -21.19
C GLY A 12 6.48 5.44 -19.79
N LEU A 13 6.27 4.21 -19.30
CA LEU A 13 5.87 3.95 -17.91
C LEU A 13 6.84 4.66 -16.96
N ARG A 14 6.31 5.62 -16.19
CA ARG A 14 7.08 6.37 -15.18
C ARG A 14 7.14 5.59 -13.87
N ARG A 15 8.17 5.90 -13.08
CA ARG A 15 8.41 5.34 -11.74
C ARG A 15 7.18 5.44 -10.84
N LEU A 16 6.76 4.29 -10.32
CA LEU A 16 6.08 4.22 -9.03
C LEU A 16 7.14 4.22 -7.92
N ALA A 17 6.98 5.11 -6.93
CA ALA A 17 7.77 5.07 -5.71
C ALA A 17 7.18 3.99 -4.78
N GLN A 18 8.02 3.07 -4.29
CA GLN A 18 7.58 2.00 -3.39
C GLN A 18 7.53 2.53 -1.95
N TYR A 19 6.36 3.02 -1.53
CA TYR A 19 6.06 3.41 -0.15
C TYR A 19 6.04 2.18 0.79
N ASN A 20 6.29 2.41 2.08
CA ASN A 20 6.15 1.44 3.17
C ASN A 20 4.85 1.77 3.93
N GLU A 21 4.07 0.79 4.40
CA GLU A 21 2.80 1.11 5.09
C GLU A 21 3.03 1.75 6.48
N LYS A 22 4.21 1.56 7.07
CA LYS A 22 4.71 2.39 8.20
C LYS A 22 4.92 3.88 7.84
N ASP A 23 4.83 4.27 6.57
CA ASP A 23 4.74 5.68 6.15
C ASP A 23 3.28 6.15 6.06
N MET A 24 2.32 5.22 5.97
CA MET A 24 0.89 5.51 5.98
C MET A 24 0.30 5.60 7.40
N GLU A 25 0.92 5.05 8.44
CA GLU A 25 0.47 5.24 9.84
C GLU A 25 0.63 6.68 10.36
N SER A 26 1.27 7.57 9.61
CA SER A 26 1.35 8.99 9.98
C SER A 26 -0.06 9.60 10.10
N PHE A 27 -0.34 10.14 11.29
CA PHE A 27 -1.63 10.73 11.69
C PHE A 27 -2.77 9.71 11.87
N ALA A 28 -2.47 8.57 12.49
CA ALA A 28 -3.48 7.62 12.95
C ALA A 28 -4.51 8.29 13.89
N PRO A 29 -5.83 8.06 13.70
CA PRO A 29 -6.88 8.65 14.53
C PRO A 29 -6.67 8.41 16.03
N GLY A 30 -6.91 9.44 16.84
CA GLY A 30 -6.69 9.39 18.30
C GLY A 30 -5.23 9.52 18.75
N THR A 31 -4.24 9.48 17.84
CA THR A 31 -2.86 9.80 18.20
C THR A 31 -2.63 11.31 18.26
N GLY A 32 -2.16 11.80 19.41
CA GLY A 32 -1.87 13.23 19.60
C GLY A 32 -0.72 13.69 18.71
N LEU A 33 -0.96 14.74 17.91
CA LEU A 33 0.03 15.31 17.01
C LEU A 33 1.24 15.88 17.76
N LYS A 34 2.44 15.48 17.31
CA LYS A 34 3.70 15.99 17.83
C LYS A 34 4.13 17.24 17.06
N TRP A 35 4.62 18.23 17.79
CA TRP A 35 5.16 19.49 17.27
C TRP A 35 6.58 19.70 17.80
N THR A 36 7.38 18.63 17.80
CA THR A 36 8.61 18.49 18.58
C THR A 36 9.89 18.49 17.74
N VAL A 37 9.80 18.51 16.41
CA VAL A 37 11.00 18.59 15.55
C VAL A 37 11.65 19.97 15.72
N GLN A 38 12.96 20.00 15.97
CA GLN A 38 13.71 21.26 16.10
C GLN A 38 13.93 21.87 14.71
N THR A 39 13.90 23.19 14.60
CA THR A 39 14.15 23.89 13.32
C THR A 39 14.88 25.22 13.49
N GLU A 40 15.81 25.50 12.60
CA GLU A 40 16.49 26.79 12.43
C GLU A 40 15.63 27.83 11.71
N SER A 41 14.68 27.41 10.85
CA SER A 41 13.77 28.32 10.16
C SER A 41 12.99 29.20 11.15
N ALA A 42 13.12 30.52 10.99
CA ALA A 42 12.32 31.46 11.78
C ALA A 42 10.84 31.36 11.37
N ALA A 43 10.55 31.43 10.08
CA ALA A 43 9.19 31.42 9.56
C ALA A 43 8.42 30.14 9.94
N MET A 44 9.06 28.97 9.95
CA MET A 44 8.42 27.73 10.42
C MET A 44 8.10 27.75 11.92
N ARG A 45 8.97 28.32 12.77
CA ARG A 45 8.66 28.46 14.21
C ARG A 45 7.51 29.44 14.42
N ASP A 46 7.51 30.55 13.71
CA ASP A 46 6.46 31.57 13.78
C ASP A 46 5.09 30.97 13.37
N LEU A 47 5.04 30.09 12.36
CA LEU A 47 3.82 29.34 12.01
C LEU A 47 3.42 28.32 13.09
N VAL A 48 4.37 27.59 13.66
CA VAL A 48 4.09 26.56 14.70
C VAL A 48 3.62 27.19 16.01
N GLU A 49 4.06 28.42 16.33
CA GLU A 49 3.50 29.23 17.41
C GLU A 49 2.09 29.73 17.07
N GLN A 50 1.89 30.25 15.85
CA GLN A 50 0.58 30.75 15.38
C GLN A 50 -0.43 29.65 15.00
N ARG A 51 -0.07 28.36 15.09
CA ARG A 51 -0.88 27.25 14.57
C ARG A 51 -2.34 27.26 15.03
N GLU A 52 -2.63 27.61 16.28
CA GLU A 52 -4.01 27.60 16.78
C GLU A 52 -4.89 28.67 16.10
N ILE A 53 -4.28 29.79 15.67
CA ILE A 53 -4.93 30.85 14.87
C ILE A 53 -5.17 30.32 13.45
N ILE A 54 -4.19 29.65 12.85
CA ILE A 54 -4.30 29.04 11.50
C ILE A 54 -5.42 27.99 11.49
N LEU A 55 -5.47 27.12 12.50
CA LEU A 55 -6.49 26.08 12.65
C LEU A 55 -7.88 26.67 12.95
N PHE A 56 -7.96 27.77 13.70
CA PHE A 56 -9.21 28.51 13.88
C PHE A 56 -9.72 29.09 12.55
N GLN A 57 -8.87 29.81 11.81
CA GLN A 57 -9.22 30.38 10.50
C GLN A 57 -9.63 29.31 9.48
N GLN A 58 -9.05 28.11 9.54
CA GLN A 58 -9.48 26.99 8.70
C GLN A 58 -10.88 26.46 9.05
N ARG A 59 -11.26 26.41 10.34
CA ARG A 59 -12.61 25.95 10.76
C ARG A 59 -13.71 26.90 10.28
N GLU A 60 -13.45 28.20 10.23
CA GLU A 60 -14.38 29.21 9.67
C GLU A 60 -14.62 29.02 8.14
N LEU A 61 -13.87 28.13 7.48
CA LEU A 61 -14.01 27.78 6.06
C LEU A 61 -14.71 26.43 5.83
N ASP A 62 -15.37 25.84 6.84
CA ASP A 62 -16.16 24.60 6.67
C ASP A 62 -17.48 24.83 5.92
N LYS A 63 -17.38 25.16 4.62
CA LYS A 63 -18.49 25.37 3.71
C LYS A 63 -18.71 24.13 2.86
N ALA A 64 -19.63 23.26 3.28
CA ALA A 64 -19.87 21.94 2.67
C ALA A 64 -19.94 21.93 1.12
N GLU A 65 -20.58 22.91 0.49
CA GLU A 65 -20.63 23.02 -0.98
C GLU A 65 -19.25 23.25 -1.63
N LEU A 66 -18.40 24.07 -1.00
CA LEU A 66 -17.04 24.32 -1.48
C LEU A 66 -16.10 23.16 -1.13
N GLN A 67 -16.30 22.48 0.00
CA GLN A 67 -15.59 21.24 0.34
C GLN A 67 -15.85 20.16 -0.72
N ALA A 68 -17.13 19.87 -1.02
CA ALA A 68 -17.52 18.85 -2.00
C ALA A 68 -16.98 19.17 -3.41
N LYS A 69 -17.10 20.42 -3.86
CA LYS A 69 -16.57 20.89 -5.15
C LYS A 69 -15.03 20.83 -5.22
N SER A 70 -14.34 21.05 -4.09
CA SER A 70 -12.88 20.92 -4.02
C SER A 70 -12.44 19.47 -4.06
N GLU A 71 -13.19 18.57 -3.41
CA GLU A 71 -12.96 17.14 -3.47
C GLU A 71 -13.16 16.58 -4.90
N GLU A 72 -14.24 16.97 -5.59
CA GLU A 72 -14.48 16.61 -7.01
C GLU A 72 -13.29 17.03 -7.90
N LEU A 73 -12.79 18.26 -7.73
CA LEU A 73 -11.62 18.75 -8.47
C LEU A 73 -10.33 18.03 -8.08
N ALA A 74 -10.17 17.65 -6.81
CA ALA A 74 -9.02 16.89 -6.34
C ALA A 74 -9.01 15.46 -6.93
N GLU A 75 -10.13 14.74 -6.87
CA GLU A 75 -10.29 13.41 -7.47
C GLU A 75 -10.09 13.45 -9.00
N ALA A 76 -10.69 14.43 -9.68
CA ALA A 76 -10.53 14.63 -11.12
C ALA A 76 -9.08 14.97 -11.51
N HIS A 77 -8.33 15.69 -10.65
CA HIS A 77 -6.91 15.99 -10.86
C HIS A 77 -6.02 14.77 -10.61
N LEU A 78 -6.22 14.07 -9.48
CA LEU A 78 -5.47 12.85 -9.13
C LEU A 78 -5.64 11.77 -10.20
N SER A 79 -6.86 11.61 -10.73
CA SER A 79 -7.16 10.68 -11.82
C SER A 79 -6.35 10.93 -13.11
N GLN A 80 -5.90 12.18 -13.34
CA GLN A 80 -5.05 12.54 -14.48
C GLN A 80 -3.56 12.24 -14.24
N LEU A 81 -3.11 12.15 -12.99
CA LEU A 81 -1.69 11.93 -12.65
C LEU A 81 -1.23 10.48 -12.85
N SER A 82 -2.17 9.51 -12.79
CA SER A 82 -2.22 8.22 -13.50
C SER A 82 -2.98 7.19 -12.67
N ALA A 83 -3.87 6.41 -13.28
CA ALA A 83 -4.51 5.26 -12.64
C ALA A 83 -3.50 4.21 -12.12
N ASP A 84 -2.30 4.14 -12.71
CA ASP A 84 -1.23 3.23 -12.27
C ASP A 84 -0.52 3.72 -10.99
N ASN A 85 -0.71 4.98 -10.57
CA ASN A 85 0.13 5.64 -9.57
C ASN A 85 -0.65 6.07 -8.31
N PRO A 86 -0.72 5.23 -7.27
CA PRO A 86 -1.42 5.57 -6.02
C PRO A 86 -0.71 6.61 -5.15
N VAL A 87 0.52 7.03 -5.49
CA VAL A 87 1.35 7.91 -4.65
C VAL A 87 0.71 9.28 -4.37
N PRO A 88 0.19 10.04 -5.37
CA PRO A 88 -0.40 11.35 -5.10
C PRO A 88 -1.65 11.25 -4.24
N SER A 89 -2.49 10.23 -4.46
CA SER A 89 -3.68 9.96 -3.66
C SER A 89 -3.34 9.54 -2.23
N GLY A 90 -2.29 8.73 -2.05
CA GLY A 90 -1.78 8.38 -0.72
C GLY A 90 -1.17 9.57 0.04
N ASN A 91 -0.52 10.49 -0.67
CA ASN A 91 -0.03 11.74 -0.11
C ASN A 91 -1.19 12.69 0.28
N LEU A 92 -2.23 12.85 -0.56
CA LEU A 92 -3.43 13.61 -0.19
C LEU A 92 -4.16 12.97 1.00
N ASN A 93 -4.35 11.65 1.01
CA ASN A 93 -4.98 10.94 2.13
C ASN A 93 -4.15 11.03 3.43
N THR A 94 -2.85 11.30 3.34
CA THR A 94 -2.03 11.62 4.51
C THR A 94 -2.28 13.05 5.00
N TYR A 95 -2.42 14.03 4.11
CA TYR A 95 -2.86 15.38 4.46
C TYR A 95 -4.29 15.41 5.05
N LYS A 96 -5.25 14.67 4.46
CA LYS A 96 -6.62 14.55 5.02
C LYS A 96 -6.63 14.02 6.45
N ARG A 97 -5.77 13.05 6.78
CA ARG A 97 -5.66 12.50 8.14
C ARG A 97 -5.00 13.47 9.13
N PHE A 98 -4.10 14.34 8.67
CA PHE A 98 -3.65 15.50 9.47
C PHE A 98 -4.82 16.46 9.78
N CYS A 99 -5.68 16.76 8.80
CA CYS A 99 -6.87 17.59 9.01
C CYS A 99 -7.85 16.95 10.01
N HIS A 100 -8.19 15.67 9.85
CA HIS A 100 -9.06 14.95 10.78
C HIS A 100 -8.47 14.83 12.19
N ALA A 101 -7.14 14.70 12.33
CA ALA A 101 -6.46 14.68 13.64
C ALA A 101 -6.43 16.05 14.35
N LEU A 102 -6.84 17.13 13.68
CA LEU A 102 -6.96 18.49 14.24
C LEU A 102 -8.40 19.01 14.29
N ASP A 103 -9.38 18.23 13.83
CA ASP A 103 -10.78 18.66 13.69
C ASP A 103 -10.88 19.98 12.88
N ILE A 104 -10.35 19.95 11.65
CA ILE A 104 -10.41 21.05 10.67
C ILE A 104 -10.90 20.52 9.30
N PRO A 105 -11.57 21.35 8.47
CA PRO A 105 -11.90 20.97 7.10
C PRO A 105 -10.64 20.82 6.24
N ILE A 106 -10.75 19.97 5.21
CA ILE A 106 -9.64 19.58 4.33
C ILE A 106 -9.25 20.73 3.39
N TYR A 107 -10.27 21.40 2.82
CA TYR A 107 -10.10 22.53 1.91
C TYR A 107 -10.47 23.85 2.59
N PRO A 108 -9.95 25.00 2.13
CA PRO A 108 -8.87 25.13 1.15
C PRO A 108 -7.57 24.53 1.69
N ILE A 109 -6.76 23.96 0.80
CA ILE A 109 -5.36 23.68 1.13
C ILE A 109 -4.63 25.02 1.02
N THR A 110 -3.77 25.33 1.99
CA THR A 110 -3.00 26.58 2.02
C THR A 110 -1.55 26.31 2.43
N SER A 111 -0.63 27.19 2.03
CA SER A 111 0.81 27.05 2.30
C SER A 111 1.14 26.95 3.81
N PRO A 112 0.47 27.68 4.74
CA PRO A 112 0.64 27.44 6.18
C PRO A 112 0.16 26.06 6.63
N LEU A 113 -0.98 25.56 6.15
CA LEU A 113 -1.48 24.23 6.54
C LEU A 113 -0.60 23.10 5.99
N LEU A 114 -0.11 23.22 4.76
CA LEU A 114 0.85 22.29 4.19
C LEU A 114 2.20 22.33 4.94
N SER A 115 2.64 23.51 5.38
CA SER A 115 3.80 23.69 6.26
C SER A 115 3.63 22.95 7.58
N LEU A 116 2.51 23.18 8.28
CA LEU A 116 2.19 22.53 9.57
C LEU A 116 2.06 21.01 9.42
N ALA A 117 1.44 20.52 8.34
CA ALA A 117 1.32 19.08 8.06
C ALA A 117 2.70 18.43 7.84
N ILE A 118 3.61 19.08 7.12
CA ILE A 118 4.97 18.59 6.89
C ILE A 118 5.80 18.64 8.17
N PHE A 119 5.68 19.71 8.97
CA PHE A 119 6.36 19.84 10.27
C PHE A 119 5.91 18.78 11.28
N ALA A 120 4.60 18.53 11.38
CA ALA A 120 4.03 17.50 12.24
C ALA A 120 4.44 16.08 11.78
N ARG A 121 4.60 15.85 10.47
CA ARG A 121 5.14 14.57 9.95
C ARG A 121 6.60 14.37 10.34
N CYS A 122 7.44 15.39 10.20
CA CYS A 122 8.84 15.33 10.63
C CYS A 122 8.98 15.15 12.15
N SER A 123 8.00 15.62 12.94
CA SER A 123 7.95 15.41 14.40
C SER A 123 7.64 13.96 14.83
N THR A 124 7.31 13.07 13.90
CA THR A 124 7.16 11.62 14.15
C THR A 124 8.13 10.75 13.37
N LYS A 125 8.55 11.17 12.17
CA LYS A 125 9.48 10.41 11.32
C LYS A 125 10.20 11.30 10.31
N ASP A 126 11.53 11.19 10.26
CA ASP A 126 12.32 11.84 9.22
C ASP A 126 12.22 11.13 7.87
N GLY A 127 11.86 11.87 6.83
CA GLY A 127 11.87 11.44 5.44
C GLY A 127 10.56 11.67 4.67
N TYR A 128 10.61 11.46 3.36
CA TYR A 128 9.46 11.42 2.43
C TYR A 128 8.52 12.66 2.40
N TYR A 129 8.89 13.76 3.05
CA TYR A 129 8.17 15.05 3.02
C TYR A 129 8.21 15.76 1.64
N SER A 130 9.17 15.44 0.77
CA SER A 130 9.31 16.09 -0.54
C SER A 130 8.25 15.68 -1.56
N THR A 131 7.85 14.41 -1.60
CA THR A 131 6.72 13.94 -2.42
C THR A 131 5.39 14.41 -1.83
N LEU A 132 5.26 14.43 -0.50
CA LEU A 132 4.09 15.02 0.17
C LEU A 132 3.89 16.49 -0.23
N LYS A 133 4.94 17.34 -0.19
CA LYS A 133 4.84 18.72 -0.70
C LYS A 133 4.37 18.72 -2.15
N ALA A 134 5.11 18.04 -3.04
CA ALA A 134 4.88 18.15 -4.49
C ALA A 134 3.49 17.72 -4.93
N ASP A 135 2.94 16.65 -4.36
CA ASP A 135 1.63 16.12 -4.76
C ASP A 135 0.47 16.91 -4.13
N VAL A 136 0.56 17.26 -2.84
CA VAL A 136 -0.49 18.04 -2.17
C VAL A 136 -0.52 19.49 -2.68
N GLN A 137 0.62 20.06 -3.05
CA GLN A 137 0.71 21.38 -3.68
C GLN A 137 0.07 21.41 -5.09
N GLN A 138 0.07 20.30 -5.83
CA GLN A 138 -0.67 20.19 -7.10
C GLN A 138 -2.19 20.20 -6.85
N VAL A 139 -2.68 19.47 -5.85
CA VAL A 139 -4.10 19.51 -5.44
C VAL A 139 -4.51 20.90 -4.91
N MET A 140 -3.63 21.58 -4.17
CA MET A 140 -3.82 22.96 -3.72
C MET A 140 -4.04 23.90 -4.90
N LEU A 141 -3.18 23.84 -5.93
CA LEU A 141 -3.33 24.65 -7.14
C LEU A 141 -4.59 24.31 -7.95
N ALA A 142 -5.00 23.03 -7.99
CA ALA A 142 -6.21 22.59 -8.68
C ALA A 142 -7.51 23.05 -7.98
N THR A 143 -7.49 23.26 -6.65
CA THR A 143 -8.67 23.61 -5.85
C THR A 143 -8.77 25.10 -5.50
N ALA A 144 -7.67 25.86 -5.50
CA ALA A 144 -7.61 27.27 -5.06
C ALA A 144 -8.64 28.21 -5.73
N GLU A 145 -8.95 28.02 -7.02
CA GLU A 145 -9.92 28.84 -7.77
C GLU A 145 -11.35 28.77 -7.19
N VAL A 146 -11.68 27.73 -6.42
CA VAL A 146 -12.96 27.59 -5.70
C VAL A 146 -13.06 28.54 -4.50
N TRP A 147 -11.93 28.97 -3.94
CA TRP A 147 -11.84 29.68 -2.65
C TRP A 147 -11.37 31.13 -2.76
N LYS A 148 -10.96 31.59 -3.94
CA LYS A 148 -10.42 32.95 -4.19
C LYS A 148 -11.30 34.11 -3.70
N ASP A 149 -12.63 33.89 -3.67
CA ASP A 149 -13.63 34.90 -3.30
C ASP A 149 -13.96 34.85 -1.79
N GLU A 150 -13.36 33.92 -1.03
CA GLU A 150 -13.57 33.73 0.41
C GLU A 150 -12.54 34.51 1.25
N PRO A 151 -12.96 35.40 2.16
CA PRO A 151 -12.03 36.28 2.87
C PRO A 151 -11.05 35.52 3.80
N GLY A 152 -11.50 34.41 4.40
CA GLY A 152 -10.64 33.57 5.24
C GLY A 152 -9.51 32.86 4.47
N PHE A 153 -9.71 32.58 3.18
CA PHE A 153 -8.68 31.97 2.33
C PHE A 153 -7.52 32.94 2.08
N GLU A 154 -7.81 34.21 1.75
CA GLU A 154 -6.78 35.24 1.62
C GLU A 154 -6.12 35.59 2.96
N VAL A 155 -6.86 35.53 4.09
CA VAL A 155 -6.27 35.66 5.44
C VAL A 155 -5.24 34.54 5.68
N LEU A 156 -5.61 33.27 5.52
CA LEU A 156 -4.68 32.13 5.67
C LEU A 156 -3.47 32.27 4.76
N LYS A 157 -3.69 32.53 3.48
CA LYS A 157 -2.66 32.72 2.46
C LYS A 157 -1.69 33.88 2.78
N SER A 158 -2.13 34.88 3.54
CA SER A 158 -1.29 35.99 4.02
C SER A 158 -0.40 35.66 5.23
N MET A 159 -0.54 34.47 5.83
CA MET A 159 0.25 34.04 7.00
C MET A 159 1.59 33.37 6.62
N ASP A 160 1.72 32.82 5.40
CA ASP A 160 2.98 32.36 4.81
C ASP A 160 3.08 32.78 3.34
N PRO A 161 3.16 34.10 3.07
CA PRO A 161 3.32 34.59 1.70
C PRO A 161 4.66 34.08 1.15
N GLU A 162 4.65 33.66 -0.11
CA GLU A 162 5.80 33.06 -0.82
C GLU A 162 6.21 31.64 -0.34
N GLU A 163 5.39 30.96 0.47
CA GLU A 163 5.68 29.63 1.06
C GLU A 163 6.98 29.56 1.87
N ARG A 164 7.41 30.70 2.42
CA ARG A 164 8.76 30.89 2.95
C ARG A 164 9.08 29.94 4.11
N ALA A 165 8.12 29.69 5.01
CA ALA A 165 8.30 28.73 6.09
C ALA A 165 8.63 27.33 5.57
N LEU A 166 7.88 26.88 4.56
CA LEU A 166 8.07 25.58 3.93
C LEU A 166 9.38 25.50 3.14
N GLU A 167 9.74 26.56 2.41
CA GLU A 167 10.99 26.65 1.66
C GLU A 167 12.23 26.59 2.58
N GLU A 168 12.27 27.38 3.65
CA GLU A 168 13.37 27.38 4.63
C GLU A 168 13.53 26.01 5.30
N PHE A 169 12.44 25.45 5.85
CA PHE A 169 12.44 24.15 6.52
C PHE A 169 12.86 23.01 5.57
N MET A 170 12.41 23.04 4.31
CA MET A 170 12.78 22.03 3.31
C MET A 170 14.23 22.18 2.83
N GLN A 171 14.84 23.36 2.93
CA GLN A 171 16.28 23.54 2.70
C GLN A 171 17.11 23.08 3.91
N GLU A 172 16.64 23.31 5.12
CA GLU A 172 17.25 22.85 6.37
C GLU A 172 17.37 21.31 6.40
N ARG A 173 16.25 20.61 6.22
CA ARG A 173 16.20 19.12 6.19
C ARG A 173 17.10 18.49 5.12
N ARG A 174 17.35 19.20 4.01
CA ARG A 174 18.33 18.76 2.99
C ARG A 174 19.76 18.89 3.52
N LYS A 175 20.13 20.02 4.12
CA LYS A 175 21.46 20.26 4.70
C LYS A 175 21.79 19.27 5.84
N GLU A 176 20.81 18.87 6.64
CA GLU A 176 20.99 17.82 7.65
C GLU A 176 21.29 16.47 6.99
N LYS A 177 20.51 16.08 5.97
CA LYS A 177 20.72 14.81 5.26
C LYS A 177 22.00 14.76 4.42
N ASP A 178 22.43 15.90 3.90
CA ASP A 178 23.65 16.04 3.09
C ASP A 178 24.92 16.23 3.96
N GLN A 179 24.79 16.44 5.27
CA GLN A 179 25.93 16.36 6.19
C GLN A 179 26.35 14.89 6.35
N PRO A 180 27.57 14.50 5.95
CA PRO A 180 28.07 13.16 6.22
C PRO A 180 28.16 12.95 7.74
N ASN A 181 27.97 11.70 8.19
CA ASN A 181 27.83 11.38 9.61
C ASN A 181 29.20 11.30 10.35
N VAL A 182 29.99 12.38 10.25
CA VAL A 182 31.40 12.46 10.69
C VAL A 182 31.57 12.25 12.20
N ALA A 183 30.51 12.46 12.99
CA ALA A 183 30.51 12.26 14.44
C ALA A 183 30.69 10.79 14.87
N ALA A 184 30.45 9.81 13.98
CA ALA A 184 30.55 8.39 14.31
C ALA A 184 32.00 7.87 14.46
N ASP A 185 32.95 8.45 13.70
CA ASP A 185 34.32 7.92 13.57
C ASP A 185 35.36 8.63 14.48
N SER A 186 34.96 9.62 15.28
CA SER A 186 35.88 10.39 16.14
C SER A 186 36.33 9.65 17.43
N PHE A 187 36.55 8.33 17.35
CA PHE A 187 37.33 7.61 18.35
C PHE A 187 38.84 7.74 18.06
N PRO A 188 39.69 8.11 19.04
CA PRO A 188 41.11 8.36 18.79
C PRO A 188 41.90 7.05 18.61
N SER A 189 41.95 6.54 17.37
CA SER A 189 42.75 5.36 16.99
C SER A 189 44.26 5.66 17.01
N THR A 190 44.92 5.35 18.13
CA THR A 190 46.32 5.68 18.41
C THR A 190 47.35 4.72 17.77
N SER A 191 47.24 4.45 16.46
CA SER A 191 48.06 3.44 15.76
C SER A 191 48.80 3.94 14.50
N LYS A 192 49.88 4.70 14.72
CA LYS A 192 51.11 4.77 13.89
C LYS A 192 50.98 4.54 12.36
N SER A 193 50.61 5.58 11.61
CA SER A 193 50.79 5.64 10.16
C SER A 193 52.25 5.42 9.71
N THR A 194 52.48 4.62 8.66
CA THR A 194 53.80 4.43 8.03
C THR A 194 53.75 4.63 6.51
N LYS A 195 53.99 5.88 6.09
CA LYS A 195 54.49 6.35 4.77
C LYS A 195 54.38 5.42 3.54
N ARG A 196 53.48 5.76 2.60
CA ARG A 196 53.60 5.70 1.12
C ARG A 196 52.24 6.09 0.50
N SER A 197 52.10 6.65 -0.71
CA SER A 197 53.01 7.42 -1.57
C SER A 197 52.15 8.21 -2.57
N ALA A 198 52.56 9.41 -2.99
CA ALA A 198 51.71 10.28 -3.81
C ALA A 198 51.60 9.85 -5.29
N ARG A 199 50.41 10.00 -5.90
CA ARG A 199 50.28 10.42 -7.31
C ARG A 199 48.88 10.89 -7.73
N SER A 200 48.90 11.82 -8.69
CA SER A 200 47.82 12.24 -9.62
C SER A 200 46.60 12.97 -9.05
N LEU A 201 46.55 14.29 -9.33
CA LEU A 201 45.29 15.02 -9.51
C LEU A 201 44.51 14.47 -10.71
N GLY A 202 43.20 14.75 -10.74
CA GLY A 202 42.30 14.37 -11.82
C GLY A 202 40.86 14.77 -11.53
N GLU A 203 40.55 16.07 -11.63
CA GLU A 203 39.22 16.61 -11.34
C GLU A 203 38.12 15.99 -12.22
N ARG A 204 37.03 15.58 -11.59
CA ARG A 204 35.73 15.33 -12.23
C ARG A 204 34.61 15.85 -11.31
N PRO A 205 33.53 16.41 -11.85
CA PRO A 205 32.42 16.93 -11.05
C PRO A 205 31.69 15.78 -10.36
N ASN A 206 31.66 15.81 -9.03
CA ASN A 206 31.07 14.76 -8.21
C ASN A 206 29.55 14.96 -8.07
N TYR A 207 28.78 14.44 -9.04
CA TYR A 207 27.37 14.14 -8.81
C TYR A 207 27.25 12.84 -8.02
N ASN A 208 26.82 12.92 -6.77
CA ASN A 208 26.19 11.77 -6.12
C ASN A 208 25.16 12.20 -5.06
N GLU A 209 24.12 11.40 -4.88
CA GLU A 209 22.88 11.79 -4.22
C GLU A 209 22.43 10.72 -3.21
N HIS A 210 22.31 11.11 -1.93
CA HIS A 210 21.83 10.32 -0.78
C HIS A 210 22.70 9.13 -0.28
N SER A 211 22.89 9.07 1.04
CA SER A 211 22.67 7.83 1.81
C SER A 211 22.36 8.12 3.28
N SER A 212 21.28 7.53 3.79
CA SER A 212 21.00 7.27 5.22
C SER A 212 19.85 6.25 5.22
N ALA A 213 20.00 4.97 5.61
CA ALA A 213 20.57 4.36 6.82
C ALA A 213 19.58 4.30 8.00
N GLU A 214 18.68 3.30 7.96
CA GLU A 214 18.44 2.34 9.07
C GLU A 214 17.34 1.30 8.70
N GLU A 215 17.78 0.16 8.16
CA GLU A 215 17.19 -1.20 8.28
C GLU A 215 18.11 -2.12 7.44
N ALA A 216 19.27 -2.50 7.99
CA ALA A 216 20.41 -3.05 7.26
C ALA A 216 20.96 -4.36 7.86
N GLU A 217 20.09 -5.36 8.08
CA GLU A 217 20.50 -6.72 8.49
C GLU A 217 20.69 -7.70 7.31
N GLU A 218 20.79 -7.21 6.08
CA GLU A 218 21.60 -7.86 5.05
C GLU A 218 22.68 -6.88 4.59
N GLU A 219 23.94 -7.08 5.03
CA GLU A 219 25.11 -6.42 4.42
C GLU A 219 24.99 -6.52 2.91
N GLU A 220 25.03 -5.40 2.17
CA GLU A 220 25.04 -5.45 0.72
C GLU A 220 26.35 -6.11 0.25
N ALA A 221 26.26 -7.41 -0.01
CA ALA A 221 27.30 -8.12 -0.71
C ALA A 221 27.40 -7.54 -2.12
N GLU A 222 28.46 -6.76 -2.33
CA GLU A 222 28.92 -6.27 -3.63
C GLU A 222 28.73 -7.36 -4.68
N ASP A 223 27.88 -7.08 -5.67
CA ASP A 223 27.50 -8.05 -6.72
C ASP A 223 28.60 -8.03 -7.80
N ASP A 224 29.80 -8.44 -7.36
CA ASP A 224 31.04 -8.75 -8.11
C ASP A 224 30.98 -8.28 -9.56
N ASP A 225 31.27 -6.99 -9.75
CA ASP A 225 30.91 -6.14 -10.90
C ASP A 225 30.50 -6.98 -12.12
N GLU A 226 29.19 -7.00 -12.46
CA GLU A 226 28.69 -7.68 -13.66
C GLU A 226 29.40 -7.07 -14.87
N ALA A 227 30.54 -7.66 -15.21
CA ALA A 227 31.60 -7.03 -15.98
C ALA A 227 31.05 -6.77 -17.36
N VAL A 228 30.59 -5.53 -17.55
CA VAL A 228 29.85 -5.16 -18.74
C VAL A 228 30.82 -5.39 -19.88
N ALA A 229 30.51 -6.41 -20.67
CA ALA A 229 31.13 -6.66 -21.95
C ALA A 229 30.82 -5.43 -22.82
N THR A 230 31.67 -4.43 -22.64
CA THR A 230 31.66 -3.13 -23.31
C THR A 230 32.24 -3.38 -24.68
N ASP A 231 31.52 -4.19 -25.44
CA ASP A 231 31.68 -4.38 -26.87
C ASP A 231 31.60 -2.99 -27.49
N GLY A 232 32.78 -2.42 -27.74
CA GLY A 232 32.98 -1.02 -28.14
C GLY A 232 32.42 -0.70 -29.52
N GLY A 233 31.75 -1.66 -30.16
CA GLY A 233 30.96 -1.49 -31.36
C GLY A 233 29.91 -0.40 -31.22
N LYS A 234 30.29 0.84 -31.59
CA LYS A 234 29.38 1.96 -31.94
C LYS A 234 28.56 1.67 -33.22
N GLY A 235 28.25 0.41 -33.50
CA GLY A 235 27.41 -0.02 -34.61
C GLY A 235 25.96 0.37 -34.34
N LYS A 236 25.40 1.22 -35.20
CA LYS A 236 23.96 1.57 -35.20
C LYS A 236 23.08 0.42 -35.70
N GLY A 237 23.42 -0.83 -35.36
CA GLY A 237 22.56 -1.97 -35.60
C GLY A 237 21.28 -1.82 -34.80
N LYS A 238 20.12 -2.08 -35.43
CA LYS A 238 18.89 -2.33 -34.67
C LYS A 238 19.12 -3.61 -33.86
N ALA A 239 19.53 -3.45 -32.60
CA ALA A 239 19.71 -4.58 -31.69
C ALA A 239 18.40 -5.37 -31.67
N ARG A 240 18.43 -6.61 -32.18
CA ARG A 240 17.25 -7.48 -32.14
C ARG A 240 16.79 -7.60 -30.69
N GLU A 241 15.48 -7.54 -30.52
CA GLU A 241 14.83 -7.80 -29.25
C GLU A 241 14.95 -9.30 -29.02
N THR A 242 15.93 -9.70 -28.21
CA THR A 242 16.15 -11.10 -27.86
C THR A 242 15.03 -11.51 -26.91
N GLU A 243 14.10 -12.28 -27.47
CA GLU A 243 12.97 -12.90 -26.76
C GLU A 243 13.41 -13.49 -25.42
N ILE A 244 12.70 -13.11 -24.35
CA ILE A 244 13.07 -13.47 -22.98
C ILE A 244 12.40 -14.79 -22.63
N VAL A 245 13.11 -15.89 -22.93
CA VAL A 245 12.61 -17.26 -22.76
C VAL A 245 12.42 -17.57 -21.28
N GLN A 246 11.17 -17.57 -20.82
CA GLN A 246 10.81 -18.01 -19.48
C GLN A 246 11.22 -19.47 -19.31
N THR A 247 12.04 -19.75 -18.31
CA THR A 247 12.43 -21.12 -17.97
C THR A 247 11.53 -21.62 -16.83
N PRO A 248 10.83 -22.75 -16.97
CA PRO A 248 10.08 -23.36 -15.88
C PRO A 248 10.97 -23.54 -14.65
N THR A 249 10.45 -23.21 -13.48
CA THR A 249 11.24 -23.15 -12.23
C THR A 249 10.62 -24.09 -11.19
N PRO A 250 11.08 -25.36 -11.12
CA PRO A 250 10.50 -26.36 -10.22
C PRO A 250 10.69 -26.00 -8.74
N GLY A 251 9.70 -26.34 -7.91
CA GLY A 251 9.74 -26.10 -6.46
C GLY A 251 9.51 -24.64 -6.04
N LEU A 252 9.25 -23.74 -6.99
CA LEU A 252 8.79 -22.38 -6.69
C LEU A 252 7.38 -22.45 -6.06
N PRO A 253 7.09 -21.72 -4.97
CA PRO A 253 5.77 -21.76 -4.34
C PRO A 253 4.64 -21.43 -5.33
N GLN A 254 3.51 -22.11 -5.19
CA GLN A 254 2.31 -21.96 -6.00
C GLN A 254 1.17 -21.35 -5.18
N HIS A 255 0.12 -20.86 -5.85
CA HIS A 255 -1.06 -20.32 -5.18
C HIS A 255 -1.67 -21.32 -4.19
N GLY A 256 -1.89 -20.87 -2.95
CA GLY A 256 -2.44 -21.70 -1.87
C GLY A 256 -1.40 -22.50 -1.08
N ASP A 257 -0.11 -22.50 -1.48
CA ASP A 257 0.95 -23.03 -0.62
C ASP A 257 1.00 -22.23 0.70
N THR A 258 1.15 -22.94 1.82
CA THR A 258 1.13 -22.35 3.17
C THR A 258 2.46 -22.53 3.90
N PHE A 259 2.86 -21.52 4.67
CA PHE A 259 4.13 -21.44 5.39
C PHE A 259 3.91 -20.91 6.80
N GLU A 260 4.55 -21.53 7.79
CA GLU A 260 4.51 -21.07 9.18
C GLU A 260 5.26 -19.75 9.35
N LEU A 261 6.40 -19.59 8.65
CA LEU A 261 7.21 -18.37 8.69
C LEU A 261 7.48 -17.83 7.28
N ARG A 262 7.33 -16.51 7.10
CA ARG A 262 7.76 -15.78 5.89
C ARG A 262 9.22 -16.04 5.49
N LYS A 263 10.11 -16.30 6.46
CA LYS A 263 11.50 -16.71 6.22
C LYS A 263 11.59 -18.06 5.47
N THR A 264 10.69 -19.00 5.74
CA THR A 264 10.66 -20.33 5.08
C THR A 264 10.25 -20.23 3.62
N ALA A 265 9.21 -19.43 3.32
CA ALA A 265 8.81 -19.14 1.95
C ALA A 265 9.95 -18.47 1.15
N HIS A 266 10.63 -17.49 1.74
CA HIS A 266 11.78 -16.80 1.14
C HIS A 266 12.94 -17.76 0.81
N VAL A 267 13.26 -18.68 1.72
CA VAL A 267 14.24 -19.75 1.48
C VAL A 267 13.83 -20.65 0.31
N GLN A 268 12.55 -21.05 0.21
CA GLN A 268 12.07 -21.87 -0.91
C GLN A 268 12.15 -21.13 -2.24
N VAL A 269 11.78 -19.84 -2.30
CA VAL A 269 11.92 -19.03 -3.51
C VAL A 269 13.39 -18.90 -3.93
N ILE A 270 14.32 -18.63 -3.00
CA ILE A 270 15.76 -18.59 -3.32
C ILE A 270 16.23 -19.97 -3.83
N LYS A 271 15.83 -21.07 -3.18
CA LYS A 271 16.18 -22.44 -3.55
C LYS A 271 15.73 -22.81 -4.96
N ALA A 272 14.58 -22.29 -5.41
CA ALA A 272 14.05 -22.51 -6.75
C ALA A 272 14.69 -21.59 -7.80
N LEU A 273 14.81 -20.29 -7.53
CA LEU A 273 15.33 -19.30 -8.48
C LEU A 273 16.83 -19.44 -8.76
N VAL A 274 17.64 -19.71 -7.73
CA VAL A 274 19.11 -19.70 -7.85
C VAL A 274 19.64 -20.73 -8.85
N PRO A 275 19.23 -22.02 -8.82
CA PRO A 275 19.72 -23.01 -9.80
C PRO A 275 19.22 -22.77 -11.23
N VAL A 276 18.08 -22.09 -11.41
CA VAL A 276 17.49 -21.84 -12.74
C VAL A 276 18.03 -20.56 -13.34
N TYR A 277 17.76 -19.41 -12.70
CA TYR A 277 18.10 -18.09 -13.24
C TYR A 277 19.45 -17.55 -12.79
N GLY A 278 20.06 -18.09 -11.72
CA GLY A 278 21.31 -17.57 -11.18
C GLY A 278 21.15 -16.23 -10.45
N VAL A 279 19.94 -15.94 -9.95
CA VAL A 279 19.61 -14.72 -9.18
C VAL A 279 18.98 -15.10 -7.84
N THR A 280 19.13 -14.25 -6.83
CA THR A 280 18.44 -14.40 -5.53
C THR A 280 17.13 -13.60 -5.51
N ALA A 281 16.35 -13.79 -4.44
CA ALA A 281 15.20 -12.97 -4.11
C ALA A 281 15.43 -12.19 -2.81
N ARG A 282 14.79 -11.02 -2.70
CA ARG A 282 14.72 -10.17 -1.50
C ARG A 282 13.34 -10.27 -0.88
N LEU A 283 13.27 -10.37 0.45
CA LEU A 283 12.03 -10.26 1.21
C LEU A 283 11.68 -8.78 1.39
N ARG A 284 10.43 -8.40 1.19
CA ARG A 284 9.92 -7.05 1.48
C ARG A 284 8.62 -7.15 2.25
N ARG A 285 8.55 -6.59 3.46
CA ARG A 285 7.27 -6.39 4.14
C ARG A 285 6.50 -5.26 3.43
N LEU A 286 5.21 -5.46 3.17
CA LEU A 286 4.30 -4.42 2.69
C LEU A 286 3.46 -3.92 3.86
N ALA A 287 2.70 -4.83 4.48
CA ALA A 287 1.82 -4.61 5.63
C ALA A 287 2.23 -5.46 6.85
N GLU A 288 1.45 -5.45 7.92
CA GLU A 288 1.58 -6.42 9.02
C GLU A 288 1.45 -7.85 8.47
N ASP A 289 0.37 -8.08 7.74
CA ASP A 289 -0.15 -9.34 7.18
C ASP A 289 0.27 -9.60 5.73
N ILE A 290 0.90 -8.64 5.04
CA ILE A 290 1.29 -8.76 3.63
C ILE A 290 2.82 -8.68 3.46
N VAL A 291 3.40 -9.72 2.85
CA VAL A 291 4.84 -9.85 2.60
C VAL A 291 5.10 -10.29 1.16
N ASP A 292 6.15 -9.77 0.55
CA ASP A 292 6.36 -9.78 -0.89
C ASP A 292 7.81 -10.19 -1.21
N ILE A 293 7.98 -11.33 -1.87
CA ILE A 293 9.28 -11.90 -2.22
C ILE A 293 9.62 -11.54 -3.67
N ARG A 294 10.46 -10.52 -3.86
CA ARG A 294 10.83 -9.99 -5.19
C ARG A 294 12.18 -10.52 -5.67
N CYS A 295 12.40 -10.61 -6.98
CA CYS A 295 13.75 -10.87 -7.50
C CYS A 295 14.74 -9.75 -7.08
N LYS A 296 16.02 -10.06 -6.79
CA LYS A 296 17.05 -9.04 -6.48
C LYS A 296 17.19 -8.01 -7.62
N ARG A 297 16.94 -8.41 -8.88
CA ARG A 297 16.91 -7.53 -10.06
C ARG A 297 15.69 -6.59 -10.12
N ASN A 298 14.76 -6.64 -9.17
CA ASN A 298 13.71 -5.62 -8.99
C ASN A 298 14.26 -4.31 -8.36
N HIS A 299 15.51 -4.28 -7.87
CA HIS A 299 16.08 -3.11 -7.21
C HIS A 299 16.29 -1.89 -8.15
N ARG A 300 16.28 -0.66 -7.59
CA ARG A 300 16.39 0.62 -8.33
C ARG A 300 17.64 0.70 -9.21
N THR A 301 18.74 0.05 -8.83
CA THR A 301 20.00 0.00 -9.62
C THR A 301 19.87 -0.70 -10.97
N TRP A 302 18.86 -1.55 -11.17
CA TRP A 302 18.63 -2.26 -12.44
C TRP A 302 17.77 -1.45 -13.42
N GLU A 303 17.12 -0.38 -12.98
CA GLU A 303 16.17 0.40 -13.79
C GLU A 303 16.81 1.06 -15.03
N THR A 304 18.09 1.41 -14.97
CA THR A 304 18.85 2.00 -16.09
C THR A 304 19.50 0.94 -17.00
N ARG A 305 19.43 -0.36 -16.64
CA ARG A 305 19.88 -1.47 -17.49
C ARG A 305 18.83 -1.76 -18.57
N ARG A 306 19.23 -2.40 -19.68
CA ARG A 306 18.35 -2.68 -20.84
C ARG A 306 17.09 -3.52 -20.50
N SER A 307 17.12 -4.31 -19.42
CA SER A 307 15.97 -5.08 -18.92
C SER A 307 14.99 -4.26 -18.05
N GLY A 308 15.40 -3.10 -17.56
CA GLY A 308 14.73 -2.44 -16.45
C GLY A 308 14.82 -3.24 -15.14
N ARG A 309 13.93 -2.91 -14.19
CA ARG A 309 13.73 -3.66 -12.94
C ARG A 309 12.94 -4.93 -13.24
N CYS A 310 13.28 -6.05 -12.60
CA CYS A 310 12.54 -7.31 -12.77
C CYS A 310 11.14 -7.28 -12.12
N ASP A 311 10.10 -7.61 -12.88
CA ASP A 311 8.71 -7.61 -12.38
C ASP A 311 8.34 -8.86 -11.55
N PHE A 312 9.22 -9.87 -11.52
CA PHE A 312 9.05 -11.09 -10.74
C PHE A 312 8.85 -10.79 -9.24
N HIS A 313 7.73 -11.27 -8.70
CA HIS A 313 7.46 -11.27 -7.26
C HIS A 313 6.39 -12.28 -6.84
N ILE A 314 6.45 -12.74 -5.59
CA ILE A 314 5.46 -13.64 -4.97
C ILE A 314 4.89 -12.97 -3.72
N CYS A 315 3.58 -12.77 -3.71
CA CYS A 315 2.82 -12.19 -2.59
C CYS A 315 2.41 -13.28 -1.59
N LEU A 316 2.58 -12.99 -0.31
CA LEU A 316 2.18 -13.81 0.83
C LEU A 316 1.21 -13.00 1.70
N LEU A 317 0.04 -13.58 1.98
CA LEU A 317 -0.95 -13.03 2.91
C LEU A 317 -0.97 -13.89 4.17
N LEU A 318 -1.00 -13.27 5.36
CA LEU A 318 -1.19 -13.97 6.61
C LEU A 318 -2.67 -14.40 6.73
N ASN A 319 -2.93 -15.69 6.64
CA ASN A 319 -4.23 -16.23 7.05
C ASN A 319 -4.27 -16.24 8.59
N ASP A 320 -5.14 -15.40 9.17
CA ASP A 320 -5.25 -15.21 10.61
C ASP A 320 -5.88 -16.40 11.35
N GLU A 321 -6.74 -17.19 10.70
CA GLU A 321 -7.37 -18.37 11.29
C GLU A 321 -6.36 -19.52 11.47
N LEU A 322 -5.46 -19.68 10.51
CA LEU A 322 -4.42 -20.70 10.46
C LEU A 322 -3.08 -20.22 11.03
N LYS A 323 -2.94 -18.92 11.32
CA LYS A 323 -1.69 -18.20 11.64
C LYS A 323 -0.52 -18.61 10.72
N ARG A 324 -0.80 -18.65 9.42
CA ARG A 324 0.13 -19.11 8.37
C ARG A 324 0.11 -18.18 7.16
N TRP A 325 1.29 -17.97 6.58
CA TRP A 325 1.49 -17.21 5.35
C TRP A 325 1.07 -18.05 4.14
N VAL A 326 0.13 -17.55 3.36
CA VAL A 326 -0.45 -18.23 2.18
C VAL A 326 -0.05 -17.48 0.91
N VAL A 327 0.37 -18.20 -0.13
CA VAL A 327 0.72 -17.60 -1.43
C VAL A 327 -0.53 -17.14 -2.18
N ASP A 328 -0.64 -15.84 -2.42
CA ASP A 328 -1.66 -15.27 -3.28
C ASP A 328 -1.20 -15.27 -4.75
N GLY A 329 -1.80 -16.15 -5.56
CA GLY A 329 -1.52 -16.26 -6.99
C GLY A 329 -2.15 -15.18 -7.85
N THR A 330 -3.07 -14.38 -7.32
CA THR A 330 -3.70 -13.25 -8.04
C THR A 330 -2.82 -12.01 -8.00
N GLN A 331 -2.12 -11.78 -6.87
CA GLN A 331 -1.15 -10.69 -6.72
C GLN A 331 0.28 -11.08 -7.13
N SER A 332 0.63 -12.37 -7.16
CA SER A 332 1.97 -12.82 -7.56
C SER A 332 2.21 -12.73 -9.09
N ASN A 333 3.40 -12.28 -9.48
CA ASN A 333 3.87 -12.32 -10.87
C ASN A 333 5.11 -13.22 -11.00
N TYR A 334 4.95 -14.36 -11.66
CA TYR A 334 6.00 -15.37 -11.83
C TYR A 334 6.93 -15.14 -13.04
N ALA A 335 6.75 -14.05 -13.80
CA ALA A 335 7.53 -13.78 -15.01
C ALA A 335 8.81 -12.94 -14.75
N HIS A 336 9.93 -13.35 -15.33
CA HIS A 336 11.19 -12.60 -15.32
C HIS A 336 11.39 -11.85 -16.64
N ASN A 337 11.50 -10.53 -16.61
CA ASN A 337 11.88 -9.71 -17.77
C ASN A 337 13.40 -9.70 -18.08
N HIS A 338 14.15 -10.67 -17.56
CA HIS A 338 15.56 -10.88 -17.88
C HIS A 338 15.88 -12.36 -18.12
N ASN A 339 16.89 -12.61 -18.96
CA ASN A 339 17.41 -13.96 -19.18
C ASN A 339 18.13 -14.51 -17.95
N ARG A 340 18.39 -15.83 -17.97
CA ARG A 340 19.25 -16.54 -17.01
C ARG A 340 20.65 -15.91 -16.99
N HIS A 341 21.30 -15.90 -15.82
CA HIS A 341 22.64 -15.33 -15.65
C HIS A 341 23.68 -16.04 -16.53
N SER A 342 24.58 -15.30 -17.19
CA SER A 342 25.56 -15.87 -18.12
C SER A 342 26.41 -16.96 -17.46
N ARG A 343 26.90 -16.71 -16.23
CA ARG A 343 27.68 -17.68 -15.44
C ARG A 343 26.91 -19.00 -15.18
N ILE A 344 25.57 -18.99 -15.03
CA ILE A 344 24.77 -20.23 -14.82
C ILE A 344 24.40 -20.96 -16.11
N VAL A 345 24.37 -20.24 -17.25
CA VAL A 345 24.25 -20.87 -18.58
C VAL A 345 25.57 -21.55 -18.98
N SER A 346 26.71 -20.94 -18.67
CA SER A 346 28.04 -21.52 -18.92
C SER A 346 28.43 -22.62 -17.93
N ASN A 347 27.98 -22.54 -16.68
CA ASN A 347 28.25 -23.53 -15.64
C ASN A 347 26.97 -23.76 -14.78
N PRO A 348 26.22 -24.86 -15.00
CA PRO A 348 25.02 -25.18 -14.23
C PRO A 348 25.23 -25.38 -12.72
N HIS A 349 26.47 -25.55 -12.26
CA HIS A 349 26.83 -25.64 -10.84
C HIS A 349 27.21 -24.28 -10.23
N TRP A 350 27.40 -23.22 -11.02
CA TRP A 350 27.66 -21.88 -10.49
C TRP A 350 26.47 -21.35 -9.70
N ARG A 351 26.75 -20.67 -8.58
CA ARG A 351 25.75 -20.04 -7.71
C ARG A 351 26.19 -18.59 -7.42
N PRO A 352 25.26 -17.62 -7.35
CA PRO A 352 25.57 -16.28 -6.85
C PRO A 352 25.90 -16.33 -5.36
N LYS A 353 26.51 -15.26 -4.83
CA LYS A 353 26.74 -15.11 -3.38
C LYS A 353 25.38 -14.95 -2.68
N VAL A 354 25.07 -15.87 -1.77
CA VAL A 354 23.89 -15.84 -0.89
C VAL A 354 24.36 -15.53 0.53
N ASN A 355 23.83 -14.47 1.13
CA ASN A 355 24.20 -14.06 2.49
C ASN A 355 23.38 -14.81 3.54
N MET A 356 22.05 -14.89 3.37
CA MET A 356 21.12 -15.61 4.23
C MET A 356 21.54 -17.09 4.47
N GLN A 357 22.01 -17.40 5.68
CA GLN A 357 22.57 -18.72 6.04
C GLN A 357 21.57 -19.87 5.82
N ALA A 358 20.29 -19.68 6.14
CA ALA A 358 19.23 -20.66 5.89
C ALA A 358 19.10 -21.01 4.39
N ALA A 359 19.21 -20.02 3.50
CA ALA A 359 19.19 -20.24 2.06
C ALA A 359 20.50 -20.87 1.54
N ARG A 360 21.67 -20.53 2.10
CA ARG A 360 22.94 -21.25 1.82
C ARG A 360 22.81 -22.74 2.13
N LYS A 361 22.33 -23.06 3.34
CA LYS A 361 22.08 -24.44 3.81
C LYS A 361 21.08 -25.17 2.91
N ALA A 362 19.99 -24.51 2.53
CA ALA A 362 18.98 -25.07 1.62
C ALA A 362 19.47 -25.28 0.16
N LEU A 363 20.54 -24.58 -0.25
CA LEU A 363 21.22 -24.72 -1.54
C LEU A 363 22.43 -25.68 -1.51
N GLY A 364 22.81 -26.22 -0.34
CA GLY A 364 24.01 -27.04 -0.18
C GLY A 364 25.32 -26.25 -0.31
N MET A 365 25.31 -24.96 -0.01
CA MET A 365 26.50 -24.10 -0.03
C MET A 365 27.19 -24.12 1.34
N GLU A 366 28.52 -24.25 1.34
CA GLU A 366 29.35 -24.19 2.56
C GLU A 366 29.13 -22.88 3.33
N GLU A 367 29.37 -22.90 4.64
CA GLU A 367 29.27 -21.70 5.48
C GLU A 367 30.46 -20.75 5.22
N PRO A 368 30.27 -19.42 5.32
CA PRO A 368 31.33 -18.46 5.02
C PRO A 368 32.42 -18.49 6.11
N ALA A 369 33.50 -19.21 5.84
CA ALA A 369 34.62 -19.36 6.77
C ALA A 369 35.14 -18.00 7.28
N GLY A 370 35.16 -17.83 8.60
CA GLY A 370 35.72 -16.64 9.27
C GLY A 370 34.74 -15.57 9.72
N LYS A 371 33.43 -15.70 9.47
CA LYS A 371 32.41 -14.96 10.25
C LYS A 371 31.80 -15.87 11.31
N GLU A 372 32.44 -15.93 12.47
CA GLU A 372 31.76 -16.36 13.70
C GLU A 372 30.58 -15.41 13.94
N SER A 373 29.36 -15.91 13.77
CA SER A 373 28.16 -15.16 14.13
C SER A 373 28.19 -14.94 15.63
N LYS A 374 28.24 -13.68 16.07
CA LYS A 374 27.74 -13.32 17.40
C LYS A 374 26.29 -13.76 17.44
N GLU A 375 25.99 -14.85 18.13
CA GLU A 375 24.63 -15.30 18.37
C GLU A 375 23.91 -14.19 19.15
N ASP A 376 23.05 -13.42 18.47
CA ASP A 376 22.27 -12.39 19.13
C ASP A 376 21.11 -13.05 19.90
N LYS A 377 21.42 -13.47 21.12
CA LYS A 377 20.51 -14.14 22.05
C LYS A 377 19.42 -13.20 22.61
N GLY A 378 19.23 -12.02 22.03
CA GLY A 378 18.24 -11.03 22.46
C GLY A 378 16.89 -11.05 21.74
N GLN A 379 16.77 -11.60 20.52
CA GLN A 379 15.71 -11.16 19.59
C GLN A 379 14.84 -12.23 18.90
N GLU A 380 14.87 -13.51 19.33
CA GLU A 380 13.89 -14.52 18.85
C GLU A 380 12.62 -14.65 19.71
N SER A 381 12.52 -13.97 20.86
CA SER A 381 11.45 -14.18 21.85
C SER A 381 10.37 -13.07 21.88
N MET A 382 9.94 -12.56 20.72
CA MET A 382 8.86 -11.53 20.66
C MET A 382 7.71 -11.82 19.70
N ASP A 383 7.79 -12.86 18.85
CA ASP A 383 6.66 -13.35 18.03
C ASP A 383 5.85 -14.47 18.75
N GLU A 384 6.22 -14.87 19.97
CA GLU A 384 5.61 -15.99 20.72
C GLU A 384 5.03 -15.54 22.08
N SER A 385 3.85 -14.91 22.06
CA SER A 385 3.03 -14.67 23.28
C SER A 385 1.57 -14.41 22.96
N VAL A 386 0.79 -15.49 22.79
CA VAL A 386 -0.69 -15.44 22.70
C VAL A 386 -1.31 -16.48 23.64
N SER A 387 -1.65 -16.00 24.85
CA SER A 387 -2.64 -16.56 25.80
C SER A 387 -2.69 -18.08 26.05
N GLU A 388 -2.29 -18.49 27.26
CA GLU A 388 -3.08 -19.46 28.05
C GLU A 388 -3.88 -18.71 29.12
N THR A 389 -5.16 -19.04 29.27
CA THR A 389 -6.03 -18.51 30.33
C THR A 389 -6.47 -19.63 31.26
N SER A 390 -6.11 -19.55 32.54
CA SER A 390 -6.76 -20.30 33.62
C SER A 390 -7.03 -19.37 34.81
N ALA A 391 -8.18 -19.55 35.47
CA ALA A 391 -8.72 -18.59 36.44
C ALA A 391 -9.01 -19.23 37.80
N THR A 392 -8.38 -18.69 38.84
CA THR A 392 -8.65 -18.82 40.28
C THR A 392 -7.72 -17.82 40.99
N ALA A 393 -8.01 -17.22 42.15
CA ALA A 393 -9.23 -16.98 42.93
C ALA A 393 -8.84 -15.96 44.05
N ASP A 394 -9.74 -15.64 44.97
CA ASP A 394 -9.57 -14.63 46.03
C ASP A 394 -8.30 -14.76 46.90
N SER A 395 -7.72 -13.60 47.30
CA SER A 395 -7.36 -13.33 48.69
C SER A 395 -7.13 -11.84 48.93
N ASP A 396 -7.50 -11.36 50.11
CA ASP A 396 -7.20 -10.02 50.62
C ASP A 396 -5.74 -9.88 51.15
N ASP A 397 -5.38 -8.60 51.35
CA ASP A 397 -4.73 -8.04 52.56
C ASP A 397 -3.21 -7.73 52.64
N GLU A 398 -2.97 -6.65 53.41
CA GLU A 398 -1.81 -6.23 54.21
C GLU A 398 -0.43 -5.75 53.66
N GLU A 399 0.08 -4.79 54.45
CA GLU A 399 1.46 -4.33 54.71
C GLU A 399 2.53 -4.16 53.60
N ARG A 400 2.76 -2.88 53.31
CA ARG A 400 4.06 -2.23 53.05
C ARG A 400 5.09 -2.60 54.15
N PRO A 401 6.39 -2.84 53.85
CA PRO A 401 7.37 -1.76 54.09
C PRO A 401 8.65 -1.75 53.19
N PRO A 402 9.30 -0.58 52.97
CA PRO A 402 10.52 -0.46 52.16
C PRO A 402 11.84 -0.42 52.97
N LYS A 403 12.90 -1.10 52.49
CA LYS A 403 14.37 -0.99 52.80
C LYS A 403 15.13 -1.96 51.85
N LYS A 404 16.43 -1.86 51.50
CA LYS A 404 17.53 -0.88 51.73
C LYS A 404 18.66 -1.10 50.68
N LYS A 405 19.64 -0.18 50.59
CA LYS A 405 20.80 -0.25 49.67
C LYS A 405 21.98 -1.10 50.21
N VAL A 406 22.50 -2.03 49.40
CA VAL A 406 23.81 -2.76 49.44
C VAL A 406 24.06 -3.25 48.00
N LYS A 407 25.16 -3.12 47.24
CA LYS A 407 26.55 -2.59 47.32
C LYS A 407 27.67 -3.47 47.95
N ALA A 408 28.75 -3.65 47.17
CA ALA A 408 30.00 -4.41 47.43
C ALA A 408 29.82 -5.94 47.32
N SER A 409 30.80 -6.75 46.87
CA SER A 409 32.06 -6.50 46.12
C SER A 409 32.55 -7.83 45.48
N ALA A 410 33.49 -7.75 44.53
CA ALA A 410 34.26 -8.89 44.01
C ALA A 410 35.43 -9.28 44.97
N PRO A 411 36.36 -10.25 44.69
CA PRO A 411 36.52 -11.09 43.49
C PRO A 411 37.00 -12.58 43.69
N SER A 412 36.95 -13.39 42.60
CA SER A 412 37.97 -14.43 42.24
C SER A 412 38.17 -15.70 43.14
N PRO A 413 39.01 -16.70 42.75
CA PRO A 413 39.05 -17.40 41.45
C PRO A 413 39.35 -18.95 41.48
N THR A 414 38.87 -19.72 40.48
CA THR A 414 39.47 -21.01 39.97
C THR A 414 39.66 -22.20 40.94
N PRO A 415 40.13 -23.41 40.52
CA PRO A 415 40.15 -24.08 39.20
C PRO A 415 39.55 -25.54 39.23
N GLN A 416 39.83 -26.35 38.20
CA GLN A 416 39.73 -27.83 38.11
C GLN A 416 38.32 -28.45 37.96
N ASP A 417 38.12 -29.64 37.37
CA ASP A 417 38.76 -30.43 36.29
C ASP A 417 37.82 -31.66 36.02
N VAL A 418 38.28 -32.72 35.35
CA VAL A 418 37.70 -34.08 35.26
C VAL A 418 36.57 -34.30 34.23
N LYS A 419 37.04 -34.60 33.01
CA LYS A 419 36.44 -35.48 31.99
C LYS A 419 35.97 -36.83 32.58
N PRO A 420 34.79 -37.38 32.18
CA PRO A 420 34.79 -38.54 31.26
C PRO A 420 33.70 -38.54 30.17
N GLU A 421 33.82 -39.52 29.28
CA GLU A 421 33.13 -39.75 28.00
C GLU A 421 32.71 -41.27 27.95
N PRO A 422 32.16 -41.85 26.86
CA PRO A 422 30.73 -42.06 26.68
C PRO A 422 30.26 -43.55 26.65
N ALA A 423 28.93 -43.74 26.63
CA ALA A 423 28.21 -44.86 26.00
C ALA A 423 26.81 -44.32 25.61
N ASP A 424 26.23 -44.44 24.42
CA ASP A 424 26.21 -45.48 23.35
C ASP A 424 25.16 -46.60 23.59
N VAL A 425 24.65 -47.16 22.47
CA VAL A 425 23.88 -48.41 22.30
C VAL A 425 22.32 -48.35 22.33
N LYS A 426 21.76 -48.44 21.10
CA LYS A 426 20.51 -49.15 20.65
C LYS A 426 19.10 -48.51 20.63
N LEU A 427 18.60 -48.42 19.40
CA LEU A 427 17.21 -48.73 18.97
C LEU A 427 16.90 -50.25 19.08
N PRO A 428 15.61 -50.64 19.04
CA PRO A 428 15.16 -51.47 17.90
C PRO A 428 13.78 -51.08 17.31
N MET A 429 13.44 -51.68 16.17
CA MET A 429 12.19 -51.53 15.41
C MET A 429 11.09 -52.52 15.86
N GLN A 430 9.82 -52.21 15.56
CA GLN A 430 8.86 -52.95 14.69
C GLN A 430 7.41 -52.50 14.98
N GLU A 431 6.63 -52.06 13.99
CA GLU A 431 5.86 -52.83 12.99
C GLU A 431 4.74 -53.73 13.56
N ALA A 432 3.50 -53.25 13.46
CA ALA A 432 2.31 -54.06 13.14
C ALA A 432 1.18 -53.14 12.63
N GLY A 433 0.29 -53.70 11.79
CA GLY A 433 -0.70 -52.97 11.01
C GLY A 433 -2.15 -52.98 11.56
N PRO A 434 -3.15 -52.81 10.67
CA PRO A 434 -4.41 -52.14 11.01
C PRO A 434 -5.59 -53.10 11.30
N SER A 435 -6.69 -52.53 11.82
CA SER A 435 -8.03 -53.12 11.73
C SER A 435 -9.10 -52.04 11.54
N MET A 436 -10.25 -52.43 11.00
CA MET A 436 -11.39 -51.55 10.68
C MET A 436 -12.55 -51.81 11.67
N LEU A 437 -13.46 -50.83 11.84
CA LEU A 437 -14.89 -50.95 11.47
C LEU A 437 -15.77 -49.83 12.07
N LEU A 438 -16.79 -49.46 11.29
CA LEU A 438 -18.16 -49.04 11.68
C LEU A 438 -18.39 -47.87 12.68
N ASP A 439 -18.94 -46.79 12.12
CA ASP A 439 -20.34 -46.37 12.34
C ASP A 439 -20.80 -45.93 13.75
N GLN A 440 -21.09 -44.63 13.93
CA GLN A 440 -22.49 -44.17 13.99
C GLN A 440 -22.65 -42.64 14.01
N LYS A 441 -23.84 -42.19 13.59
CA LYS A 441 -24.26 -40.79 13.44
C LYS A 441 -25.35 -40.42 14.46
N PRO A 442 -25.15 -39.39 15.31
CA PRO A 442 -26.23 -38.67 15.97
C PRO A 442 -26.67 -37.47 15.11
N CYS A 443 -27.98 -37.33 14.87
CA CYS A 443 -28.54 -36.12 14.26
C CYS A 443 -29.08 -35.21 15.36
N ALA A 444 -28.49 -34.04 15.54
CA ALA A 444 -28.92 -33.09 16.58
C ALA A 444 -30.10 -32.24 16.10
N THR A 445 -31.32 -32.66 16.44
CA THR A 445 -32.55 -31.89 16.17
C THR A 445 -32.68 -30.75 17.17
N LEU A 446 -32.40 -29.52 16.77
CA LEU A 446 -32.74 -28.32 17.54
C LEU A 446 -34.14 -27.82 17.13
N ALA A 447 -35.08 -27.87 18.07
CA ALA A 447 -36.41 -27.29 17.91
C ALA A 447 -36.40 -25.83 18.37
N PHE A 448 -36.92 -24.91 17.54
CA PHE A 448 -37.17 -23.52 17.93
C PHE A 448 -38.60 -23.35 18.43
N PRO A 449 -38.84 -22.53 19.48
CA PRO A 449 -40.19 -22.25 19.97
C PRO A 449 -40.95 -21.32 19.02
N HIS A 450 -42.26 -21.53 18.90
CA HIS A 450 -43.16 -20.61 18.19
C HIS A 450 -43.16 -19.20 18.83
N LEU A 451 -43.09 -18.17 17.99
CA LEU A 451 -43.63 -16.84 18.29
C LEU A 451 -44.67 -16.46 17.24
N ALA A 452 -45.65 -15.66 17.65
CA ALA A 452 -46.94 -15.57 16.97
C ALA A 452 -47.00 -14.54 15.84
N THR A 453 -47.78 -14.86 14.81
CA THR A 453 -48.26 -13.94 13.77
C THR A 453 -49.34 -13.00 14.33
N PRO A 454 -49.26 -11.67 14.11
CA PRO A 454 -50.40 -10.77 14.25
C PRO A 454 -51.31 -10.81 13.00
N ASP A 455 -52.62 -10.77 13.20
CA ASP A 455 -53.61 -10.76 12.12
C ASP A 455 -53.65 -9.43 11.33
N PRO A 456 -53.92 -9.46 10.00
CA PRO A 456 -54.22 -8.27 9.22
C PRO A 456 -55.71 -7.90 9.30
N THR A 457 -56.07 -6.98 10.20
CA THR A 457 -57.44 -6.42 10.26
C THR A 457 -57.74 -5.54 9.04
N PRO A 458 -58.85 -5.76 8.31
CA PRO A 458 -59.18 -4.96 7.12
C PRO A 458 -59.81 -3.61 7.47
N SER A 459 -59.65 -2.63 6.59
CA SER A 459 -60.45 -1.39 6.58
C SER A 459 -60.91 -1.08 5.16
N GLN A 460 -62.21 -0.91 4.99
CA GLN A 460 -62.87 -0.52 3.75
C GLN A 460 -63.26 0.96 3.79
N SER A 461 -63.62 1.50 2.62
CA SER A 461 -64.38 2.75 2.44
C SER A 461 -63.58 4.04 2.71
N SER A 462 -63.94 5.20 2.13
CA SER A 462 -65.08 5.50 1.26
C SER A 462 -64.75 6.61 0.24
N ALA A 463 -65.64 6.84 -0.72
CA ALA A 463 -65.50 7.89 -1.73
C ALA A 463 -66.18 9.22 -1.32
N ASN A 464 -65.53 10.34 -1.61
CA ASN A 464 -66.11 11.62 -2.07
C ASN A 464 -64.94 12.49 -2.58
N SER A 465 -64.96 13.10 -3.77
CA SER A 465 -65.96 14.01 -4.35
C SER A 465 -66.01 15.37 -3.66
N SER A 466 -65.17 16.30 -4.16
CA SER A 466 -65.29 17.74 -4.00
C SER A 466 -64.63 18.42 -5.20
N GLN A 467 -65.40 19.22 -5.94
CA GLN A 467 -64.90 19.99 -7.09
C GLN A 467 -64.37 21.35 -6.63
N HIS A 468 -63.26 21.82 -7.20
CA HIS A 468 -62.93 23.25 -7.23
C HIS A 468 -62.46 23.68 -8.63
N PRO A 469 -62.77 24.90 -9.08
CA PRO A 469 -62.65 25.29 -10.48
C PRO A 469 -61.25 25.78 -10.88
N TYR A 470 -60.95 25.65 -12.17
CA TYR A 470 -59.78 26.27 -12.82
C TYR A 470 -59.91 27.79 -12.87
N THR A 471 -58.80 28.49 -12.61
CA THR A 471 -58.63 29.92 -12.90
C THR A 471 -57.51 30.09 -13.93
N PRO A 472 -57.75 30.71 -15.10
CA PRO A 472 -56.72 30.88 -16.13
C PRO A 472 -55.78 32.06 -15.82
N PRO A 473 -54.46 31.94 -16.08
CA PRO A 473 -53.54 33.07 -16.01
C PRO A 473 -53.72 34.05 -17.20
N ALA A 474 -53.38 35.31 -16.97
CA ALA A 474 -53.54 36.39 -17.95
C ALA A 474 -52.46 36.38 -19.06
N PRO A 475 -52.73 36.95 -20.25
CA PRO A 475 -51.76 37.04 -21.34
C PRO A 475 -50.68 38.12 -21.09
N PRO A 476 -49.45 37.93 -21.61
CA PRO A 476 -48.38 38.94 -21.56
C PRO A 476 -48.60 40.10 -22.56
N PRO A 477 -47.99 41.27 -22.34
CA PRO A 477 -48.09 42.42 -23.24
C PRO A 477 -47.28 42.26 -24.53
N PRO A 478 -47.64 42.96 -25.62
CA PRO A 478 -46.84 43.00 -26.85
C PRO A 478 -45.63 43.93 -26.71
N PHE A 479 -44.54 43.59 -27.41
CA PHE A 479 -43.44 44.51 -27.71
C PHE A 479 -43.04 44.39 -29.19
N ASP A 480 -42.51 45.48 -29.74
CA ASP A 480 -42.56 45.77 -31.18
C ASP A 480 -41.46 45.13 -32.05
N LYS A 481 -41.72 45.17 -33.38
CA LYS A 481 -40.83 44.66 -34.43
C LYS A 481 -39.94 45.76 -35.03
N THR A 482 -38.65 45.73 -34.75
CA THR A 482 -37.58 46.28 -35.62
C THR A 482 -36.28 45.53 -35.30
N SER A 483 -35.74 44.68 -36.20
CA SER A 483 -35.01 44.94 -37.45
C SER A 483 -33.47 45.10 -37.25
N PRO A 484 -32.61 44.75 -38.24
CA PRO A 484 -31.61 43.69 -37.98
C PRO A 484 -30.15 44.00 -38.41
N ALA A 485 -29.32 42.94 -38.31
CA ALA A 485 -27.90 42.80 -38.73
C ALA A 485 -26.84 43.39 -37.76
N SER A 486 -25.60 42.86 -37.66
CA SER A 486 -24.98 41.76 -38.41
C SER A 486 -24.04 40.88 -37.55
N PHE A 487 -24.05 39.58 -37.87
CA PHE A 487 -23.03 38.55 -37.70
C PHE A 487 -21.59 38.96 -38.10
N TYR A 488 -20.46 38.29 -37.78
CA TYR A 488 -20.09 37.02 -37.05
C TYR A 488 -18.77 37.33 -36.26
N HIS A 489 -18.12 36.49 -35.42
CA HIS A 489 -18.08 35.03 -35.19
C HIS A 489 -17.85 34.71 -33.69
N ALA A 490 -18.47 33.64 -33.19
CA ALA A 490 -18.03 32.89 -32.01
C ALA A 490 -18.40 31.40 -32.17
N SER A 491 -17.60 30.49 -31.62
CA SER A 491 -17.80 29.05 -31.74
C SER A 491 -18.95 28.54 -30.85
N PRO A 492 -19.68 27.47 -31.25
CA PRO A 492 -20.80 26.97 -30.47
C PRO A 492 -20.33 26.27 -29.18
N ALA A 493 -20.87 26.71 -28.04
CA ALA A 493 -20.82 25.92 -26.81
C ALA A 493 -21.77 24.72 -26.93
N LEU A 494 -21.33 23.55 -26.46
CA LEU A 494 -22.10 22.31 -26.56
C LEU A 494 -23.13 22.25 -25.40
N VAL A 495 -24.29 22.88 -25.61
CA VAL A 495 -25.39 22.89 -24.63
C VAL A 495 -26.01 21.49 -24.55
N ILE A 496 -25.55 20.70 -23.57
CA ILE A 496 -26.20 19.46 -23.17
C ILE A 496 -27.46 19.84 -22.40
N ASN A 497 -28.57 19.99 -23.11
CA ASN A 497 -29.90 20.05 -22.49
C ASN A 497 -30.16 18.70 -21.82
N ALA A 498 -30.08 18.67 -20.49
CA ALA A 498 -30.47 17.53 -19.69
C ALA A 498 -31.98 17.30 -19.82
N VAL A 499 -32.37 16.44 -20.77
CA VAL A 499 -33.73 15.93 -20.87
C VAL A 499 -34.05 15.19 -19.57
N PRO A 500 -35.16 15.49 -18.87
CA PRO A 500 -35.57 14.68 -17.73
C PRO A 500 -35.82 13.25 -18.20
N ILE A 501 -35.00 12.29 -17.75
CA ILE A 501 -35.16 10.86 -18.10
C ILE A 501 -36.31 10.28 -17.27
N ALA A 502 -37.53 10.74 -17.58
CA ALA A 502 -38.78 10.23 -17.05
C ALA A 502 -39.14 8.89 -17.73
N ASN A 503 -38.26 7.91 -17.58
CA ASN A 503 -38.42 6.50 -17.94
C ASN A 503 -37.42 5.66 -17.13
N VAL A 504 -37.56 5.69 -15.80
CA VAL A 504 -36.90 4.72 -14.93
C VAL A 504 -37.53 3.37 -15.23
N LEU A 505 -36.77 2.47 -15.86
CA LEU A 505 -37.19 1.09 -16.08
C LEU A 505 -37.53 0.44 -14.72
N PRO A 506 -38.57 -0.41 -14.64
CA PRO A 506 -38.85 -1.19 -13.45
C PRO A 506 -37.57 -1.90 -12.94
N PRO A 507 -37.32 -1.95 -11.62
CA PRO A 507 -36.10 -2.57 -11.08
C PRO A 507 -35.85 -4.00 -11.56
N ILE A 508 -36.92 -4.75 -11.84
CA ILE A 508 -36.85 -6.11 -12.39
C ILE A 508 -36.30 -6.10 -13.82
N ASP A 509 -36.67 -5.12 -14.65
CA ASP A 509 -36.17 -4.99 -16.04
C ASP A 509 -34.71 -4.50 -16.06
N LEU A 510 -34.29 -3.69 -15.09
CA LEU A 510 -32.89 -3.31 -14.88
C LEU A 510 -32.04 -4.51 -14.47
N ALA A 511 -32.48 -5.27 -13.46
CA ALA A 511 -31.79 -6.49 -13.01
C ALA A 511 -31.76 -7.57 -14.11
N ALA A 512 -32.86 -7.73 -14.85
CA ALA A 512 -32.95 -8.63 -16.00
C ALA A 512 -31.98 -8.23 -17.13
N SER A 513 -31.83 -6.93 -17.39
CA SER A 513 -30.89 -6.41 -18.38
C SER A 513 -29.43 -6.68 -17.99
N LEU A 514 -29.06 -6.49 -16.71
CA LEU A 514 -27.72 -6.85 -16.20
C LEU A 514 -27.46 -8.36 -16.34
N LEU A 515 -28.41 -9.19 -15.90
CA LEU A 515 -28.32 -10.65 -15.99
C LEU A 515 -28.28 -11.15 -17.43
N ALA A 516 -28.98 -10.49 -18.36
CA ALA A 516 -28.92 -10.81 -19.78
C ALA A 516 -27.55 -10.48 -20.39
N ALA A 517 -26.90 -9.40 -19.93
CA ALA A 517 -25.57 -9.00 -20.40
C ALA A 517 -24.45 -9.91 -19.86
N THR A 518 -24.57 -10.42 -18.62
CA THR A 518 -23.54 -11.30 -18.02
C THR A 518 -23.76 -12.77 -18.38
N HIS A 519 -24.99 -13.29 -18.27
CA HIS A 519 -25.29 -14.68 -18.62
C HIS A 519 -26.78 -14.90 -18.93
N PRO A 520 -27.22 -14.94 -20.22
CA PRO A 520 -28.63 -14.96 -20.62
C PRO A 520 -29.54 -16.02 -19.96
N SER A 521 -29.00 -17.16 -19.52
CA SER A 521 -29.79 -18.17 -18.79
C SER A 521 -30.23 -17.71 -17.39
N ARG A 522 -29.56 -16.71 -16.79
CA ARG A 522 -29.76 -16.22 -15.41
C ARG A 522 -30.80 -15.12 -15.28
N VAL A 523 -31.39 -14.64 -16.37
CA VAL A 523 -32.42 -13.57 -16.37
C VAL A 523 -33.59 -13.88 -15.43
N HIS A 524 -33.90 -15.17 -15.21
CA HIS A 524 -34.92 -15.62 -14.26
C HIS A 524 -34.64 -15.27 -12.78
N LEU A 525 -33.40 -14.89 -12.43
CA LEU A 525 -33.00 -14.42 -11.09
C LEU A 525 -33.28 -12.93 -10.85
N ALA A 526 -33.79 -12.19 -11.85
CA ALA A 526 -34.04 -10.75 -11.71
C ALA A 526 -35.01 -10.38 -10.56
N PRO A 527 -36.11 -11.11 -10.29
CA PRO A 527 -36.96 -10.84 -9.13
C PRO A 527 -36.22 -11.06 -7.80
N ALA A 528 -35.39 -12.10 -7.72
CA ALA A 528 -34.61 -12.44 -6.53
C ALA A 528 -33.55 -11.37 -6.19
N LEU A 529 -32.87 -10.80 -7.19
CA LEU A 529 -31.96 -9.66 -7.00
C LEU A 529 -32.72 -8.42 -6.47
N VAL A 530 -33.89 -8.14 -7.04
CA VAL A 530 -34.73 -7.00 -6.61
C VAL A 530 -35.28 -7.22 -5.20
N GLU A 531 -35.67 -8.44 -4.84
CA GLU A 531 -36.07 -8.81 -3.48
C GLU A 531 -34.91 -8.53 -2.50
N ALA A 532 -33.72 -9.09 -2.78
CA ALA A 532 -32.46 -8.92 -2.06
C ALA A 532 -31.84 -7.50 -2.12
N GLY A 533 -32.59 -6.48 -2.53
CA GLY A 533 -32.21 -5.07 -2.41
C GLY A 533 -31.47 -4.44 -3.60
N PHE A 534 -31.12 -5.20 -4.64
CA PHE A 534 -30.45 -4.69 -5.85
C PHE A 534 -31.45 -3.98 -6.79
N ARG A 535 -32.04 -2.88 -6.30
CA ARG A 535 -33.15 -2.16 -6.96
C ARG A 535 -32.73 -0.92 -7.74
N THR A 536 -31.49 -0.46 -7.59
CA THR A 536 -30.96 0.76 -8.21
C THR A 536 -29.82 0.45 -9.18
N VAL A 537 -29.49 1.40 -10.05
CA VAL A 537 -28.42 1.24 -11.04
C VAL A 537 -27.06 1.09 -10.36
N GLU A 538 -26.85 1.76 -9.24
CA GLU A 538 -25.61 1.77 -8.46
C GLU A 538 -25.38 0.40 -7.78
N ALA A 539 -26.43 -0.17 -7.18
CA ALA A 539 -26.36 -1.51 -6.58
C ALA A 539 -26.09 -2.59 -7.65
N LEU A 540 -26.76 -2.50 -8.81
CA LEU A 540 -26.54 -3.39 -9.94
C LEU A 540 -25.15 -3.19 -10.59
N ALA A 541 -24.63 -1.97 -10.62
CA ALA A 541 -23.28 -1.67 -11.08
C ALA A 541 -22.22 -2.21 -10.10
N PHE A 542 -22.43 -2.13 -8.79
CA PHE A 542 -21.56 -2.75 -7.80
C PHE A 542 -21.48 -4.28 -8.00
N LEU A 543 -22.64 -4.92 -8.20
CA LEU A 543 -22.70 -6.35 -8.51
C LEU A 543 -21.96 -6.70 -9.81
N GLY A 544 -22.10 -5.90 -10.87
CA GLY A 544 -21.52 -6.18 -12.19
C GLY A 544 -20.06 -5.76 -12.41
N TYR A 545 -19.56 -4.75 -11.69
CA TYR A 545 -18.24 -4.14 -11.92
C TYR A 545 -17.32 -4.10 -10.69
N SER A 546 -17.85 -4.05 -9.46
CA SER A 546 -17.04 -3.94 -8.24
C SER A 546 -16.68 -5.30 -7.63
N LEU A 547 -17.45 -6.35 -7.94
CA LEU A 547 -17.13 -7.72 -7.56
C LEU A 547 -16.31 -8.43 -8.63
N SER A 548 -15.34 -9.25 -8.20
CA SER A 548 -14.61 -10.16 -9.11
C SER A 548 -15.56 -11.17 -9.78
N GLU A 549 -15.21 -11.68 -10.97
CA GLU A 549 -16.04 -12.68 -11.68
C GLU A 549 -16.36 -13.92 -10.80
N GLN A 550 -15.40 -14.35 -9.98
CA GLN A 550 -15.60 -15.45 -9.02
C GLN A 550 -16.54 -15.06 -7.88
N SER A 551 -16.46 -13.84 -7.36
CA SER A 551 -17.39 -13.31 -6.35
C SER A 551 -18.81 -13.15 -6.91
N GLN A 552 -18.94 -12.60 -8.13
CA GLN A 552 -20.22 -12.50 -8.86
C GLN A 552 -20.85 -13.89 -9.05
N LYS A 553 -20.05 -14.87 -9.46
CA LYS A 553 -20.49 -16.25 -9.60
C LYS A 553 -21.02 -16.81 -8.29
N VAL A 554 -20.29 -16.69 -7.17
CA VAL A 554 -20.74 -17.20 -5.86
C VAL A 554 -22.08 -16.58 -5.43
N VAL A 555 -22.25 -15.27 -5.58
CA VAL A 555 -23.51 -14.58 -5.25
C VAL A 555 -24.67 -15.09 -6.13
N LEU A 556 -24.46 -15.23 -7.44
CA LEU A 556 -25.48 -15.70 -8.37
C LEU A 556 -25.79 -17.20 -8.22
N ASP A 557 -24.80 -18.02 -7.89
CA ASP A 557 -24.97 -19.47 -7.63
C ASP A 557 -25.78 -19.69 -6.34
N GLU A 558 -25.55 -18.91 -5.27
CA GLU A 558 -26.34 -18.95 -4.02
C GLU A 558 -27.77 -18.42 -4.22
N LEU A 559 -27.96 -17.35 -5.00
CA LEU A 559 -29.30 -16.86 -5.39
C LEU A 559 -30.08 -17.94 -6.17
N GLU A 560 -29.43 -18.62 -7.11
CA GLU A 560 -30.02 -19.73 -7.86
C GLU A 560 -30.33 -20.93 -6.95
N GLN A 561 -29.46 -21.23 -5.97
CA GLN A 561 -29.68 -22.28 -4.98
C GLN A 561 -30.87 -21.99 -4.06
N ARG A 562 -30.99 -20.77 -3.52
CA ARG A 562 -32.14 -20.36 -2.68
C ARG A 562 -33.45 -20.38 -3.46
N GLY A 563 -33.44 -19.89 -4.69
CA GLY A 563 -34.60 -19.93 -5.59
C GLY A 563 -35.08 -21.37 -5.86
N ARG A 564 -34.15 -22.31 -6.09
CA ARG A 564 -34.46 -23.75 -6.25
C ARG A 564 -35.03 -24.39 -4.97
N LEU A 565 -34.66 -23.88 -3.79
CA LEU A 565 -35.14 -24.36 -2.48
C LEU A 565 -36.45 -23.68 -2.03
N GLY A 566 -36.94 -22.67 -2.76
CA GLY A 566 -38.13 -21.90 -2.37
C GLY A 566 -37.93 -21.03 -1.12
N LEU A 567 -36.68 -20.69 -0.80
CA LEU A 567 -36.34 -19.82 0.33
C LEU A 567 -36.53 -18.35 -0.04
N GLN A 568 -37.18 -17.58 0.83
CA GLN A 568 -37.14 -16.11 0.76
C GLN A 568 -35.73 -15.61 1.09
N LEU A 569 -35.39 -14.42 0.59
CA LEU A 569 -34.02 -13.89 0.51
C LEU A 569 -33.65 -12.92 1.63
#